data_AF-A0A6A6QT43-F1
#
_entry.id   AF-A0A6A6QT43-F1
#
_cell.length_a   1.000
_cell.length_b   1.000
_cell.length_c   1.000
_cell.angle_alpha   90.00
_cell.angle_beta   90.00
_cell.angle_gamma   90.00
#
_symmetry.space_group_name_H-M   'P 1'
#
loop_
_entity.id
_entity.type
_entity.pdbx_description
1 polymer ?
#
loop_
_entity_poly.entity_id
_entity_poly.type
_entity_poly.pdbx_seq_one_letter_code
_entity_poly.pdbx_strand_id
1 'polypeptide(L)'
;MSMVLEDVWVCQSCGDTNTLVLAPKRCPTCREIRFSGSKLEQDGTVRPLSQPETNRRSDLDAVWPGQYLALQKLPFESVRALGHGGFAQVDAFKMTDGPMRGKILARKVIRATGPQSQQGKQSVRNEIDLMKKLRHTHIVSFTFTYEQSLSRGKGLIFGIVIGTVADIDLAEYLDDMEDSIKNGGDPAWLLETQTASTYGTMYTPQAKYRRLGH
;
A
#
# COMPACT_ATOMS: atom_id res chain seq x y z
N MET A 1 13.27 26.53 21.69
CA MET A 1 11.89 27.03 21.61
C MET A 1 11.24 26.37 20.41
N SER A 2 10.19 25.58 20.63
CA SER A 2 9.47 24.88 19.56
C SER A 2 8.58 25.88 18.83
N MET A 3 8.71 25.99 17.52
CA MET A 3 7.93 26.90 16.68
C MET A 3 6.84 26.10 15.95
N VAL A 4 5.59 26.53 16.13
CA VAL A 4 4.39 25.86 15.59
C VAL A 4 4.24 26.24 14.12
N LEU A 5 4.20 25.24 13.24
CA LEU A 5 3.87 25.40 11.83
C LEU A 5 2.35 25.28 11.67
N GLU A 6 1.70 26.26 11.06
CA GLU A 6 0.25 26.26 10.80
C GLU A 6 -0.03 25.87 9.35
N ASP A 7 -0.93 24.90 9.15
CA ASP A 7 -1.40 24.50 7.84
C ASP A 7 -2.43 25.53 7.33
N VAL A 8 -2.25 26.02 6.09
CA VAL A 8 -3.16 26.99 5.46
C VAL A 8 -3.85 26.36 4.26
N TRP A 9 -5.17 26.52 4.19
CA TRP A 9 -5.99 26.04 3.07
C TRP A 9 -6.35 27.20 2.16
N VAL A 10 -6.02 27.08 0.87
CA VAL A 10 -6.37 28.08 -0.13
C VAL A 10 -7.48 27.54 -1.02
N CYS A 11 -8.59 28.27 -1.14
CA CYS A 11 -9.65 27.91 -2.07
C CYS A 11 -9.18 28.12 -3.51
N GLN A 12 -9.25 27.09 -4.35
CA GLN A 12 -8.78 27.18 -5.73
C GLN A 12 -9.72 27.97 -6.65
N SER A 13 -10.95 28.25 -6.22
CA SER A 13 -11.94 28.98 -7.01
C SER A 13 -11.89 30.48 -6.76
N CYS A 14 -11.73 30.91 -5.50
CA CYS A 14 -11.73 32.34 -5.14
C CYS A 14 -10.44 32.84 -4.48
N GLY A 15 -9.50 31.96 -4.14
CA GLY A 15 -8.24 32.34 -3.49
C GLY A 15 -8.33 32.54 -1.98
N ASP A 16 -9.49 32.36 -1.36
CA ASP A 16 -9.63 32.58 0.09
C ASP A 16 -8.78 31.61 0.91
N THR A 17 -8.05 32.17 1.87
CA THR A 17 -7.15 31.47 2.77
C THR A 17 -7.82 31.19 4.10
N ASN A 18 -7.65 29.97 4.61
CA ASN A 18 -8.18 29.57 5.90
C ASN A 18 -7.13 28.79 6.72
N THR A 19 -6.85 29.25 7.94
CA THR A 19 -5.86 28.70 8.88
C THR A 19 -6.42 27.60 9.79
N LEU A 20 -7.51 26.93 9.38
CA LEU A 20 -8.07 25.83 10.15
C LEU A 20 -7.14 24.61 10.14
N VAL A 21 -7.00 23.97 11.31
CA VAL A 21 -6.27 22.72 11.52
C VAL A 21 -6.76 21.57 10.63
N LEU A 22 -8.02 21.64 10.17
CA LEU A 22 -8.63 20.66 9.27
C LEU A 22 -9.19 21.36 8.03
N ALA A 23 -9.10 20.69 6.88
CA ALA A 23 -9.63 21.18 5.62
C ALA A 23 -11.14 21.53 5.75
N PRO A 24 -11.54 22.78 5.48
CA PRO A 24 -12.94 23.16 5.55
C PRO A 24 -13.78 22.38 4.53
N LYS A 25 -14.97 21.94 4.93
CA LYS A 25 -15.87 21.17 4.05
C LYS A 25 -16.34 21.96 2.83
N ARG A 26 -16.41 23.28 2.92
CA ARG A 26 -16.79 24.22 1.85
C ARG A 26 -16.12 25.57 2.08
N CYS A 27 -15.86 26.30 1.01
CA CYS A 27 -15.33 27.66 1.09
C CYS A 27 -16.40 28.57 1.72
N PRO A 28 -16.08 29.37 2.75
CA PRO A 28 -17.03 30.30 3.34
C PRO A 28 -17.52 31.35 2.33
N THR A 29 -16.70 31.68 1.33
CA THR A 29 -16.99 32.72 0.34
C THR A 29 -17.70 32.17 -0.90
N CYS A 30 -17.13 31.17 -1.58
CA CYS A 30 -17.69 30.67 -2.85
C CYS A 30 -18.41 29.31 -2.72
N ARG A 31 -18.41 28.69 -1.54
CA ARG A 31 -19.04 27.38 -1.24
C ARG A 31 -18.52 26.17 -2.02
N GLU A 32 -17.46 26.32 -2.81
CA GLU A 32 -16.79 25.21 -3.48
C GLU A 32 -16.01 24.31 -2.52
N ILE A 33 -15.70 23.09 -2.97
CA ILE A 33 -15.04 22.04 -2.19
C ILE A 33 -13.57 21.81 -2.57
N ARG A 34 -13.00 22.67 -3.41
CA ARG A 34 -11.62 22.55 -3.90
C ARG A 34 -10.67 23.42 -3.09
N PHE A 35 -9.82 22.78 -2.30
CA PHE A 35 -8.78 23.42 -1.51
C PHE A 35 -7.42 22.82 -1.80
N SER A 36 -6.41 23.66 -1.87
CA SER A 36 -5.00 23.25 -1.83
C SER A 36 -4.42 23.59 -0.47
N GLY A 37 -3.77 22.61 0.17
CA GLY A 37 -2.92 22.87 1.33
C GLY A 37 -1.69 23.66 0.88
N SER A 38 -1.38 24.71 1.61
CA SER A 38 -0.21 25.58 1.41
C SER A 38 0.42 25.85 2.78
N LYS A 39 1.72 26.10 2.82
CA LYS A 39 2.40 26.54 4.04
C LYS A 39 2.57 28.04 3.99
N LEU A 40 2.24 28.71 5.09
CA LEU A 40 2.58 30.11 5.28
C LEU A 40 4.01 30.18 5.81
N GLU A 41 4.93 30.71 5.01
CA GLU A 41 6.29 30.99 5.48
C GLU A 41 6.32 32.31 6.25
N GLN A 42 7.35 32.49 7.08
CA GLN A 42 7.45 33.59 8.07
C GLN A 42 7.50 35.00 7.45
N ASP A 43 7.67 35.10 6.13
CA ASP A 43 7.67 36.33 5.34
C ASP A 43 6.28 36.70 4.78
N GLY A 44 5.24 35.91 5.06
CA GLY A 44 3.89 36.11 4.54
C GLY A 44 3.68 35.61 3.11
N THR A 45 4.68 34.97 2.51
CA THR A 45 4.59 34.43 1.16
C THR A 45 3.88 33.09 1.17
N VAL A 46 2.75 32.98 0.46
CA VAL A 46 2.06 31.70 0.22
C VAL A 46 2.75 31.01 -0.95
N ARG A 47 3.58 30.00 -0.68
CA ARG A 47 4.15 29.16 -1.72
C ARG A 47 3.33 27.87 -1.87
N PRO A 48 3.00 27.44 -3.11
CA PRO A 48 2.56 26.08 -3.34
C PRO A 48 3.59 25.12 -2.74
N LEU A 49 3.15 24.01 -2.14
CA LEU A 49 4.06 22.93 -1.74
C LEU A 49 4.83 22.47 -2.99
N SER A 50 6.01 23.04 -3.22
CA SER A 50 6.93 22.60 -4.26
C SER A 50 7.32 21.17 -3.93
N GLN A 51 7.11 20.28 -4.89
CA GLN A 51 7.39 18.85 -4.77
C GLN A 51 8.81 18.65 -4.23
N PRO A 52 8.99 17.89 -3.13
CA PRO A 52 10.33 17.52 -2.73
C PRO A 52 10.92 16.63 -3.83
N GLU A 53 12.02 17.10 -4.39
CA GLU A 53 12.83 16.39 -5.37
C GLU A 53 13.21 15.01 -4.85
N THR A 54 13.01 14.04 -5.74
CA THR A 54 13.41 12.63 -5.73
C THR A 54 14.27 12.17 -4.55
N ASN A 55 13.64 11.52 -3.58
CA ASN A 55 14.28 10.45 -2.84
C ASN A 55 13.32 9.27 -2.81
N ARG A 56 13.80 8.08 -3.20
CA ARG A 56 13.04 6.82 -3.35
C ARG A 56 12.49 6.33 -2.01
N ARG A 57 11.52 7.06 -1.46
CA ARG A 57 10.75 6.75 -0.26
C ARG A 57 9.30 6.63 -0.71
N SER A 58 8.86 5.39 -0.80
CA SER A 58 7.51 4.90 -1.11
C SER A 58 6.43 5.99 -1.17
N ASP A 59 6.01 6.36 -2.39
CA ASP A 59 4.82 7.17 -2.67
C ASP A 59 3.56 6.67 -1.91
N LEU A 60 3.58 5.42 -1.46
CA LEU A 60 2.53 4.77 -0.69
C LEU A 60 2.32 5.38 0.71
N ASP A 61 3.39 5.80 1.39
CA ASP A 61 3.31 6.35 2.76
C ASP A 61 2.74 7.78 2.80
N ALA A 62 2.90 8.52 1.69
CA ALA A 62 2.39 9.87 1.54
C ALA A 62 0.87 9.92 1.25
N VAL A 63 0.31 8.83 0.71
CA VAL A 63 -1.10 8.81 0.26
C VAL A 63 -2.06 8.32 1.35
N TRP A 64 -1.66 7.38 2.21
CA TRP A 64 -2.49 6.93 3.34
C TRP A 64 -1.64 6.59 4.56
N PRO A 65 -1.46 7.50 5.54
CA PRO A 65 -0.72 7.19 6.76
C PRO A 65 -1.59 6.31 7.67
N GLY A 66 -1.51 4.99 7.46
CA GLY A 66 -2.07 3.97 8.36
C GLY A 66 -3.55 4.13 8.70
N GLN A 67 -4.34 4.67 7.77
CA GLN A 67 -5.76 4.92 7.95
C GLN A 67 -6.55 3.62 7.96
N TYR A 68 -7.58 3.62 8.82
CA TYR A 68 -8.58 2.58 8.93
C TYR A 68 -9.77 2.96 8.06
N LEU A 69 -9.93 2.34 6.90
CA LEU A 69 -11.01 2.69 5.97
C LEU A 69 -12.20 1.75 6.17
N ALA A 70 -13.34 2.30 6.59
CA ALA A 70 -14.62 1.59 6.55
C ALA A 70 -15.21 1.73 5.14
N LEU A 71 -15.02 0.72 4.28
CA LEU A 71 -15.41 0.78 2.88
C LEU A 71 -16.62 -0.12 2.60
N GLN A 72 -17.69 0.45 2.01
CA GLN A 72 -18.80 -0.34 1.50
C GLN A 72 -18.40 -1.14 0.24
N LYS A 73 -17.65 -0.51 -0.66
CA LYS A 73 -17.12 -1.11 -1.88
C LYS A 73 -15.63 -0.87 -1.95
N LEU A 74 -14.89 -1.93 -2.28
CA LEU A 74 -13.45 -1.88 -2.40
C LEU A 74 -13.06 -1.60 -3.84
N PRO A 75 -12.19 -0.60 -4.12
CA PRO A 75 -11.68 -0.31 -5.46
C PRO A 75 -10.55 -1.29 -5.82
N PHE A 76 -10.78 -2.59 -5.65
CA PHE A 76 -9.77 -3.62 -5.81
C PHE A 76 -10.23 -4.65 -6.84
N GLU A 77 -9.31 -5.03 -7.71
CA GLU A 77 -9.45 -6.16 -8.62
C GLU A 77 -8.47 -7.24 -8.19
N SER A 78 -8.95 -8.42 -7.81
CA SER A 78 -8.05 -9.54 -7.44
C SER A 78 -7.29 -10.02 -8.66
N VAL A 79 -5.98 -10.20 -8.50
CA VAL A 79 -5.06 -10.66 -9.56
C VAL A 79 -4.80 -12.15 -9.41
N ARG A 80 -4.26 -12.57 -8.26
CA ARG A 80 -4.00 -13.99 -7.94
C ARG A 80 -3.89 -14.20 -6.43
N ALA A 81 -4.14 -15.42 -5.97
CA ALA A 81 -3.79 -15.80 -4.61
C ALA A 81 -2.26 -15.93 -4.46
N LEU A 82 -1.74 -15.51 -3.32
CA LEU A 82 -0.31 -15.62 -2.95
C LEU A 82 -0.11 -16.66 -1.84
N GLY A 83 -1.11 -16.86 -0.98
CA GLY A 83 -1.03 -17.84 0.10
C GLY A 83 -2.34 -18.00 0.84
N HIS A 84 -2.49 -19.12 1.53
CA HIS A 84 -3.66 -19.41 2.35
C HIS A 84 -3.21 -19.99 3.69
N GLY A 85 -3.75 -19.45 4.78
CA GLY A 85 -3.59 -19.98 6.12
C GLY A 85 -4.95 -20.28 6.75
N GLY A 86 -4.96 -20.92 7.92
CA GLY A 86 -6.20 -21.33 8.59
C GLY A 86 -7.18 -20.19 8.91
N PHE A 87 -6.68 -18.96 9.02
CA PHE A 87 -7.47 -17.79 9.44
C PHE A 87 -7.39 -16.60 8.47
N ALA A 88 -6.60 -16.71 7.40
CA ALA A 88 -6.37 -15.61 6.48
C ALA A 88 -6.00 -16.12 5.09
N GLN A 89 -6.34 -15.32 4.08
CA GLN A 89 -5.88 -15.51 2.71
C GLN A 89 -5.04 -14.31 2.32
N VAL A 90 -3.96 -14.53 1.59
CA VAL A 90 -3.14 -13.47 1.00
C VAL A 90 -3.35 -13.49 -0.51
N ASP A 91 -3.71 -12.36 -1.09
CA ASP A 91 -3.85 -12.20 -2.54
C ASP A 91 -3.17 -10.94 -3.04
N ALA A 92 -2.66 -11.02 -4.27
CA ALA A 92 -2.26 -9.87 -5.04
C ALA A 92 -3.52 -9.23 -5.62
N PHE A 93 -3.62 -7.92 -5.53
CA PHE A 93 -4.74 -7.16 -6.08
C PHE A 93 -4.25 -5.89 -6.75
N LYS A 94 -5.04 -5.39 -7.71
CA LYS A 94 -4.80 -4.15 -8.43
C LYS A 94 -5.78 -3.08 -7.94
N MET A 95 -5.26 -1.89 -7.66
CA MET A 95 -6.09 -0.72 -7.35
C MET A 95 -6.79 -0.25 -8.63
N THR A 96 -8.13 -0.14 -8.60
CA THR A 96 -8.92 0.29 -9.76
C THR A 96 -9.22 1.79 -9.77
N ASP A 97 -9.06 2.46 -8.63
CA ASP A 97 -9.35 3.88 -8.45
C ASP A 97 -8.38 4.54 -7.44
N GLY A 98 -8.42 5.87 -7.38
CA GLY A 98 -7.63 6.69 -6.47
C GLY A 98 -6.17 6.88 -6.90
N PRO A 99 -5.33 7.50 -6.04
CA PRO A 99 -3.95 7.87 -6.38
C PRO A 99 -3.03 6.69 -6.69
N MET A 100 -3.43 5.47 -6.31
CA MET A 100 -2.67 4.25 -6.55
C MET A 100 -3.22 3.41 -7.70
N ARG A 101 -4.17 3.94 -8.47
CA ARG A 101 -4.78 3.23 -9.61
C ARG A 101 -3.71 2.59 -10.49
N GLY A 102 -3.90 1.30 -10.79
CA GLY A 102 -3.00 0.50 -11.60
C GLY A 102 -1.88 -0.20 -10.81
N LYS A 103 -1.56 0.23 -9.59
CA LYS A 103 -0.55 -0.45 -8.75
C LYS A 103 -1.07 -1.82 -8.30
N ILE A 104 -0.18 -2.81 -8.33
CA ILE A 104 -0.41 -4.16 -7.80
C ILE A 104 0.22 -4.24 -6.42
N LEU A 105 -0.56 -4.70 -5.44
CA LEU A 105 -0.20 -4.76 -4.03
C LEU A 105 -0.60 -6.12 -3.46
N ALA A 106 -0.04 -6.50 -2.32
CA ALA A 106 -0.48 -7.68 -1.57
C ALA A 106 -1.46 -7.26 -0.48
N ARG A 107 -2.47 -8.08 -0.21
CA ARG A 107 -3.32 -7.92 0.97
C ARG A 107 -3.50 -9.24 1.69
N LYS A 108 -3.49 -9.18 3.02
CA LYS A 108 -3.96 -10.25 3.89
C LYS A 108 -5.42 -9.98 4.24
N VAL A 109 -6.29 -10.89 3.83
CA VAL A 109 -7.74 -10.85 4.05
C VAL A 109 -8.10 -11.78 5.21
N ILE A 110 -8.69 -11.21 6.26
CA ILE A 110 -9.14 -11.93 7.46
C ILE A 110 -10.65 -11.81 7.54
N ARG A 111 -11.35 -12.93 7.59
CA ARG A 111 -12.81 -12.98 7.70
C ARG A 111 -13.19 -13.31 9.15
N ALA A 112 -13.93 -12.43 9.79
CA ALA A 112 -14.41 -12.64 11.15
C ALA A 112 -15.95 -12.70 11.15
N THR A 113 -16.50 -13.87 11.49
CA THR A 113 -17.95 -14.12 11.49
C THR A 113 -18.45 -14.40 12.90
N GLY A 114 -19.73 -14.11 13.16
CA GLY A 114 -20.37 -14.42 14.44
C GLY A 114 -19.73 -13.77 15.68
N PRO A 115 -19.74 -14.44 16.85
CA PRO A 115 -19.17 -13.92 18.10
C PRO A 115 -17.66 -13.66 18.01
N GLN A 116 -16.96 -14.38 17.14
CA GLN A 116 -15.54 -14.22 16.88
C GLN A 116 -15.22 -12.89 16.17
N SER A 117 -16.21 -12.15 15.68
CA SER A 117 -16.00 -10.83 15.09
C SER A 117 -15.31 -9.84 16.03
N GLN A 118 -15.63 -9.85 17.33
CA GLN A 118 -15.00 -8.94 18.30
C GLN A 118 -13.57 -9.38 18.67
N GLN A 119 -13.36 -10.67 18.87
CA GLN A 119 -12.01 -11.20 19.11
C GLN A 119 -11.12 -11.02 17.88
N GLY A 120 -11.65 -11.27 16.68
CA GLY A 120 -11.00 -11.02 15.41
C GLY A 120 -10.63 -9.55 15.21
N LYS A 121 -11.55 -8.62 15.55
CA LYS A 121 -11.27 -7.18 15.56
C LYS A 121 -10.05 -6.85 16.41
N GLN A 122 -10.01 -7.36 17.64
CA GLN A 122 -8.92 -7.04 18.55
C GLN A 122 -7.59 -7.63 18.05
N SER A 123 -7.60 -8.87 17.57
CA SER A 123 -6.41 -9.51 16.99
C SER A 123 -5.85 -8.71 15.80
N VAL A 124 -6.73 -8.30 14.88
CA VAL A 124 -6.35 -7.48 13.71
C VAL A 124 -5.79 -6.12 14.13
N ARG A 125 -6.42 -5.45 15.10
CA ARG A 125 -5.91 -4.17 15.62
C ARG A 125 -4.51 -4.32 16.22
N ASN A 126 -4.30 -5.36 17.04
CA ASN A 126 -3.00 -5.64 17.63
C ASN A 126 -1.94 -5.88 16.53
N GLU A 127 -2.29 -6.64 15.49
CA GLU A 127 -1.39 -6.88 14.34
C GLU A 127 -1.05 -5.56 13.63
N ILE A 128 -2.03 -4.71 13.35
CA ILE A 128 -1.81 -3.40 12.71
C ILE A 128 -0.95 -2.49 13.59
N ASP A 129 -1.21 -2.43 14.89
CA ASP A 129 -0.46 -1.57 15.82
C ASP A 129 1.00 -1.99 15.94
N LEU A 130 1.28 -3.29 15.84
CA LEU A 130 2.63 -3.83 15.77
C LEU A 130 3.29 -3.47 14.43
N MET A 131 2.61 -3.74 13.32
CA MET A 131 3.10 -3.45 11.96
C MET A 131 3.40 -1.96 11.75
N LYS A 132 2.60 -1.05 12.33
CA LYS A 132 2.83 0.40 12.28
C LYS A 132 4.14 0.83 12.95
N LYS A 133 4.58 0.10 13.98
CA LYS A 133 5.81 0.39 14.74
C LYS A 133 7.04 -0.23 14.08
N LEU A 134 6.87 -1.28 13.28
CA LEU A 134 7.95 -1.98 12.60
C LEU A 134 8.28 -1.28 11.28
N ARG A 135 9.33 -0.45 11.29
CA ARG A 135 9.89 0.18 10.08
C ARG A 135 11.35 -0.21 9.94
N HIS A 136 11.63 -1.20 9.10
CA HIS A 136 12.98 -1.69 8.85
C HIS A 136 13.11 -2.22 7.43
N THR A 137 14.28 -2.06 6.80
CA THR A 137 14.53 -2.49 5.41
C THR A 137 14.29 -3.98 5.16
N HIS A 138 14.44 -4.81 6.20
CA HIS A 138 14.23 -6.27 6.12
C HIS A 138 12.86 -6.73 6.62
N ILE A 139 11.95 -5.80 6.96
CA ILE A 139 10.60 -6.11 7.39
C ILE A 139 9.64 -5.56 6.34
N VAL A 140 8.67 -6.38 5.96
CA VAL A 140 7.70 -6.00 4.94
C VAL A 140 6.87 -4.80 5.40
N SER A 141 6.87 -3.73 4.60
CA SER A 141 6.24 -2.46 4.99
C SER A 141 4.72 -2.52 4.87
N PHE A 142 4.05 -2.27 5.99
CA PHE A 142 2.61 -2.00 6.04
C PHE A 142 2.27 -0.72 5.27
N THR A 143 1.18 -0.73 4.50
CA THR A 143 0.69 0.45 3.79
C THR A 143 -0.57 1.01 4.44
N PHE A 144 -1.66 0.26 4.42
CA PHE A 144 -2.94 0.68 5.02
C PHE A 144 -3.80 -0.52 5.39
N THR A 145 -4.92 -0.27 6.07
CA THR A 145 -5.88 -1.30 6.44
C THR A 145 -7.31 -0.85 6.21
N TYR A 146 -8.21 -1.79 5.99
CA TYR A 146 -9.63 -1.50 5.81
C TYR A 146 -10.50 -2.53 6.54
N GLU A 147 -11.69 -2.09 6.92
CA GLU A 147 -12.79 -2.93 7.38
C GLU A 147 -13.92 -2.84 6.37
N GLN A 148 -14.44 -3.99 5.95
CA GLN A 148 -15.63 -4.09 5.12
C GLN A 148 -16.67 -4.93 5.86
N SER A 149 -17.88 -4.39 6.01
CA SER A 149 -19.01 -5.16 6.54
C SER A 149 -19.54 -6.13 5.49
N LEU A 150 -19.71 -7.39 5.89
CA LEU A 150 -20.39 -8.37 5.04
C LEU A 150 -21.89 -8.03 4.98
N SER A 151 -22.49 -8.25 3.80
CA SER A 151 -23.92 -8.05 3.57
C SER A 151 -24.76 -8.79 4.62
N ARG A 152 -25.79 -8.10 5.15
CA ARG A 152 -26.70 -8.55 6.22
C ARG A 152 -26.09 -8.64 7.64
N GLY A 153 -24.97 -7.96 7.91
CA GLY A 153 -24.42 -7.83 9.27
C GLY A 153 -23.85 -9.13 9.88
N LYS A 154 -23.62 -10.16 9.05
CA LYS A 154 -23.19 -11.50 9.49
C LYS A 154 -21.69 -11.64 9.76
N GLY A 155 -20.91 -10.57 9.59
CA GLY A 155 -19.49 -10.58 9.85
C GLY A 155 -18.77 -9.43 9.19
N LEU A 156 -17.44 -9.47 9.28
CA LEU A 156 -16.54 -8.43 8.86
C LEU A 156 -15.36 -9.02 8.11
N ILE A 157 -14.90 -8.29 7.12
CA ILE A 157 -13.64 -8.54 6.44
C ILE A 157 -12.66 -7.46 6.86
N PHE A 158 -11.49 -7.87 7.31
CA PHE A 158 -10.35 -7.00 7.50
C PHE A 158 -9.35 -7.24 6.39
N GLY A 159 -8.81 -6.15 5.82
CA GLY A 159 -7.69 -6.22 4.91
C GLY A 159 -6.50 -5.48 5.48
N ILE A 160 -5.35 -6.12 5.48
CA ILE A 160 -4.05 -5.51 5.77
C ILE A 160 -3.30 -5.44 4.44
N VAL A 161 -3.01 -4.23 3.97
CA VAL A 161 -2.37 -4.00 2.67
C VAL A 161 -0.89 -3.72 2.86
N ILE A 162 -0.11 -4.34 1.99
CA ILE A 162 1.34 -4.37 2.02
C ILE A 162 1.87 -3.93 0.64
N GLY A 163 2.93 -3.12 0.65
CA GLY A 163 3.48 -2.48 -0.55
C GLY A 163 4.16 -3.43 -1.55
N THR A 164 4.57 -4.60 -1.09
CA THR A 164 5.35 -5.57 -1.87
C THR A 164 4.54 -6.80 -2.21
N VAL A 165 4.72 -7.31 -3.42
CA VAL A 165 4.19 -8.59 -3.88
C VAL A 165 5.39 -9.46 -4.20
N ALA A 166 5.52 -10.59 -3.52
CA ALA A 166 6.50 -11.60 -3.84
C ALA A 166 5.87 -12.63 -4.79
N ASP A 167 6.67 -13.17 -5.70
CA ASP A 167 6.24 -14.24 -6.60
C ASP A 167 6.26 -15.61 -5.93
N ILE A 168 7.28 -15.84 -5.09
CA ILE A 168 7.57 -17.07 -4.36
C ILE A 168 8.05 -16.72 -2.94
N ASP A 169 7.99 -17.68 -2.03
CA ASP A 169 8.58 -17.54 -0.70
C ASP A 169 10.04 -18.01 -0.66
N LEU A 170 10.72 -17.79 0.47
CA LEU A 170 12.14 -18.16 0.62
C LEU A 170 12.35 -19.68 0.58
N ALA A 171 11.39 -20.48 1.06
CA ALA A 171 11.53 -21.93 1.05
C ALA A 171 11.46 -22.45 -0.38
N GLU A 172 10.44 -22.03 -1.13
CA GLU A 172 10.30 -22.35 -2.57
C GLU A 172 11.53 -21.91 -3.37
N TYR A 173 12.03 -20.69 -3.11
CA TYR A 173 13.25 -20.21 -3.74
C TYR A 173 14.48 -21.09 -3.43
N LEU A 174 14.65 -21.52 -2.18
CA LEU A 174 15.77 -22.38 -1.79
C LEU A 174 15.65 -23.79 -2.37
N ASP A 175 14.43 -24.32 -2.50
CA ASP A 175 14.17 -25.61 -3.14
C ASP A 175 14.52 -25.56 -4.63
N ASP A 176 14.07 -24.53 -5.35
CA ASP A 176 14.42 -24.30 -6.77
C ASP A 176 15.93 -24.16 -6.97
N MET A 177 16.62 -23.50 -6.03
CA MET A 177 18.06 -23.38 -6.03
C MET A 177 18.75 -24.74 -5.85
N GLU A 178 18.30 -25.55 -4.88
CA GLU A 178 18.88 -26.86 -4.60
C GLU A 178 18.72 -27.79 -5.81
N ASP A 179 17.55 -27.79 -6.43
CA ASP A 179 17.27 -28.57 -7.63
C ASP A 179 18.13 -28.14 -8.83
N SER A 180 18.33 -26.82 -9.00
CA SER A 180 19.21 -26.30 -10.05
C SER A 180 20.66 -26.78 -9.88
N ILE A 181 21.17 -26.76 -8.63
CA ILE A 181 22.52 -27.22 -8.31
C ILE A 181 22.65 -28.73 -8.54
N LYS A 182 21.68 -29.53 -8.07
CA LYS A 182 21.67 -30.99 -8.25
C LYS A 182 21.66 -31.40 -9.72
N ASN A 183 20.97 -30.64 -10.55
CA ASN A 183 20.84 -30.92 -11.98
C ASN A 183 22.00 -30.38 -12.84
N GLY A 184 23.07 -29.89 -12.22
CA GLY A 184 24.24 -29.36 -12.93
C GLY A 184 23.97 -28.05 -13.66
N GLY A 185 22.94 -27.30 -13.25
CA GLY A 185 22.68 -25.97 -13.76
C GLY A 185 23.79 -25.01 -13.34
N ASP A 186 24.42 -24.36 -14.31
CA ASP A 186 25.27 -23.20 -14.06
C ASP A 186 24.38 -22.09 -13.47
N PRO A 187 24.64 -21.58 -12.24
CA PRO A 187 23.83 -20.55 -11.63
C PRO A 187 24.11 -19.18 -12.26
N ALA A 188 23.96 -19.07 -13.58
CA ALA A 188 24.20 -17.85 -14.36
C ALA A 188 23.32 -16.67 -13.90
N TRP A 189 22.17 -16.94 -13.28
CA TRP A 189 21.29 -15.93 -12.68
C TRP A 189 21.90 -15.23 -11.43
N LEU A 190 22.98 -15.76 -10.82
CA LEU A 190 23.75 -15.07 -9.77
C LEU A 190 24.49 -13.84 -10.30
N LEU A 191 24.80 -13.79 -11.60
CA LEU A 191 25.46 -12.63 -12.23
C LEU A 191 24.46 -11.57 -12.71
N GLU A 192 23.25 -11.96 -13.13
CA GLU A 192 22.29 -11.02 -13.74
C GLU A 192 21.49 -10.20 -12.71
N THR A 193 21.37 -10.67 -11.47
CA THR A 193 20.66 -9.93 -10.39
C THR A 193 21.42 -8.70 -9.90
N GLN A 194 22.73 -8.58 -10.15
CA GLN A 194 23.49 -7.38 -9.84
C GLN A 194 23.31 -6.24 -10.86
N THR A 195 22.91 -6.54 -12.10
CA THR A 195 22.78 -5.54 -13.17
C THR A 195 21.35 -5.01 -13.35
N ALA A 196 20.32 -5.71 -12.87
CA ALA A 196 18.92 -5.33 -13.07
C ALA A 196 18.41 -4.22 -12.11
N SER A 197 19.18 -3.86 -11.08
CA SER A 197 18.84 -2.75 -10.15
C SER A 197 18.99 -1.36 -10.80
N THR A 198 19.64 -1.26 -11.97
CA THR A 198 19.97 0.03 -12.60
C THR A 198 19.02 0.44 -13.72
N TYR A 199 18.25 -0.47 -14.34
CA TYR A 199 17.33 -0.11 -15.42
C TYR A 199 15.97 -0.79 -15.28
N GLY A 200 14.95 0.02 -14.94
CA GLY A 200 13.56 -0.38 -14.87
C GLY A 200 13.00 -0.80 -16.23
N THR A 201 13.26 -2.05 -16.61
CA THR A 201 12.69 -2.67 -17.80
C THR A 201 11.81 -3.83 -17.35
N MET A 202 10.56 -3.83 -17.85
CA MET A 202 9.56 -4.84 -17.57
C MET A 202 10.09 -6.24 -17.87
N TYR A 203 10.10 -7.12 -16.87
CA TYR A 203 10.29 -8.55 -17.12
C TYR A 203 8.95 -9.14 -17.56
N THR A 204 8.88 -9.60 -18.81
CA THR A 204 7.90 -10.59 -19.25
C THR A 204 8.66 -11.89 -19.43
N PRO A 205 8.37 -12.96 -18.67
CA PRO A 205 8.97 -14.25 -18.93
C PRO A 205 8.33 -14.83 -20.21
N GLN A 206 8.92 -14.57 -21.37
CA GLN A 206 8.82 -15.47 -22.51
C GLN A 206 10.01 -16.42 -22.46
N ALA A 207 9.84 -17.56 -21.79
CA ALA A 207 10.65 -18.74 -22.05
C ALA A 207 9.73 -19.97 -22.01
N LYS A 208 9.22 -20.31 -23.19
CA LYS A 208 8.70 -21.63 -23.51
C LYS A 208 9.81 -22.66 -23.23
N TYR A 209 9.65 -23.51 -22.23
CA TYR A 209 10.22 -24.86 -22.30
C TYR A 209 9.10 -25.87 -22.46
N ARG A 210 8.75 -26.07 -23.73
CA ARG A 210 8.00 -27.21 -24.23
C ARG A 210 8.93 -28.42 -24.14
N ARG A 211 8.79 -29.28 -23.13
CA ARG A 211 9.33 -30.65 -23.25
C ARG A 211 8.33 -31.46 -24.07
N LEU A 212 8.67 -31.66 -25.34
CA LEU A 212 8.24 -32.83 -26.11
C LEU A 212 8.82 -34.07 -25.40
N GLY A 213 8.00 -35.11 -25.26
CA GLY A 213 8.26 -36.23 -24.35
C GLY A 213 9.28 -37.26 -24.83
N HIS A 214 9.46 -38.28 -24.00
CA HIS A 214 9.27 -39.70 -24.32
C HIS A 214 9.06 -40.48 -23.02
#